data_AF-A0A672L9U6-F1
#
_entry.id   AF-A0A672L9U6-F1
#
_cell.length_a   1.000
_cell.length_b   1.000
_cell.length_c   1.000
_cell.angle_alpha   90.00
_cell.angle_beta   90.00
_cell.angle_gamma   90.00
#
_symmetry.space_group_name_H-M   'P 1'
#
loop_
_entity.id
_entity.type
_entity.pdbx_description
1 polymer ?
#
loop_
_entity_poly.entity_id
_entity_poly.type
_entity_poly.pdbx_seq_one_letter_code
_entity_poly.pdbx_strand_id
1 'polypeptide(L)'
;MKGQTCGLCGKADGEIRQEYTTPSGDLTKSSVSFAHSWVLPADSCRDASQCRMKLESVKLEKQVILNGQESKCYSIEPVLRCLPGCVPMRTTPVTVGYHCMSTGNRFYILKFKMINIG
;
A
#
# COMPACT_ATOMS: atom_id res chain seq x y z
N MET A 1 18.91 -18.36 -13.55
CA MET A 1 18.36 -17.33 -12.63
C MET A 1 16.83 -17.24 -12.72
N LYS A 2 16.12 -18.28 -13.19
CA LYS A 2 14.66 -18.28 -13.30
C LYS A 2 14.03 -18.23 -11.90
N GLY A 3 13.04 -17.36 -11.67
CA GLY A 3 12.33 -17.30 -10.38
C GLY A 3 13.10 -16.64 -9.23
N GLN A 4 14.23 -15.99 -9.50
CA GLN A 4 15.12 -15.43 -8.47
C GLN A 4 15.06 -13.90 -8.36
N THR A 5 14.27 -13.24 -9.20
CA THR A 5 14.07 -11.79 -9.13
C THR A 5 12.80 -11.47 -8.35
N CYS A 6 12.71 -10.23 -7.89
CA CYS A 6 11.48 -9.64 -7.36
C CYS A 6 11.51 -8.15 -7.67
N GLY A 7 10.40 -7.46 -7.43
CA GLY A 7 10.28 -6.04 -7.73
C GLY A 7 9.54 -5.77 -9.02
N LEU A 8 9.70 -4.54 -9.52
CA LEU A 8 8.98 -4.02 -10.67
C LEU A 8 9.15 -4.84 -11.95
N CYS A 9 10.27 -5.57 -12.08
CA CYS A 9 10.55 -6.43 -13.24
C CYS A 9 10.01 -7.88 -13.08
N GLY A 10 9.28 -8.17 -12.00
CA GLY A 10 8.69 -9.48 -11.75
C GLY A 10 9.71 -10.55 -11.31
N LYS A 11 9.28 -11.82 -11.33
CA LYS A 11 10.03 -12.97 -10.81
C LYS A 11 10.94 -13.66 -11.82
N ALA A 12 10.87 -13.27 -13.10
CA ALA A 12 11.60 -13.91 -14.20
C ALA A 12 11.39 -15.44 -14.24
N ASP A 13 10.17 -15.90 -13.97
CA ASP A 13 9.75 -17.31 -14.00
C ASP A 13 8.89 -17.68 -15.23
N GLY A 14 8.61 -16.70 -16.09
CA GLY A 14 7.76 -16.87 -17.27
C GLY A 14 6.26 -16.84 -16.98
N GLU A 15 5.86 -16.56 -15.74
CA GLU A 15 4.48 -16.28 -15.38
C GLU A 15 4.14 -14.82 -15.71
N ILE A 16 3.04 -14.62 -16.44
CA ILE A 16 2.58 -13.29 -16.90
C ILE A 16 1.25 -12.87 -16.29
N ARG A 17 0.54 -13.79 -15.62
CA ARG A 17 -0.80 -13.55 -15.07
C ARG A 17 -0.75 -12.92 -13.68
N GLN A 18 0.38 -13.04 -12.98
CA GLN A 18 0.58 -12.58 -11.61
C GLN A 18 1.72 -11.57 -11.50
N GLU A 19 1.90 -10.73 -12.53
CA GLU A 19 3.01 -9.76 -12.56
C GLU A 19 2.88 -8.66 -11.48
N TYR A 20 1.66 -8.36 -11.05
CA TYR A 20 1.37 -7.33 -10.06
C TYR A 20 1.29 -7.89 -8.63
N THR A 21 2.20 -8.80 -8.29
CA THR A 21 2.38 -9.28 -6.91
C THR A 21 3.24 -8.30 -6.13
N THR A 22 2.67 -7.69 -5.10
CA THR A 22 3.35 -6.74 -4.21
C THR A 22 4.36 -7.44 -3.29
N PRO A 23 5.22 -6.70 -2.55
CA PRO A 23 6.15 -7.30 -1.60
C PRO A 23 5.50 -8.14 -0.49
N SER A 24 4.24 -7.88 -0.15
CA SER A 24 3.48 -8.67 0.84
C SER A 24 2.99 -10.02 0.27
N GLY A 25 3.07 -10.20 -1.05
CA GLY A 25 2.51 -11.36 -1.76
C GLY A 25 1.08 -11.14 -2.25
N ASP A 26 0.49 -9.96 -2.05
CA ASP A 26 -0.85 -9.66 -2.52
C ASP A 26 -0.87 -9.37 -4.03
N LEU A 27 -1.92 -9.83 -4.71
CA LEU A 27 -2.12 -9.55 -6.13
C LEU A 27 -3.01 -8.32 -6.30
N THR A 28 -2.45 -7.25 -6.88
CA THR A 28 -3.23 -6.07 -7.24
C THR A 28 -3.61 -6.07 -8.72
N LYS A 29 -4.73 -5.43 -9.05
CA LYS A 29 -5.19 -5.22 -10.43
C LYS A 29 -4.66 -3.92 -11.05
N SER A 30 -4.05 -3.06 -10.23
CA SER A 30 -3.57 -1.74 -10.64
C SER A 30 -2.06 -1.73 -10.72
N SER A 31 -1.52 -1.43 -11.91
CA SER A 31 -0.08 -1.23 -12.13
C SER A 31 0.47 -0.10 -11.27
N VAL A 32 -0.34 0.94 -11.01
CA VAL A 32 0.03 2.08 -10.15
C VAL A 32 0.13 1.64 -8.69
N SER A 33 -0.85 0.89 -8.19
CA SER A 33 -0.77 0.34 -6.82
C SER A 33 0.42 -0.59 -6.66
N PHE A 34 0.69 -1.44 -7.66
CA PHE A 34 1.85 -2.31 -7.69
C PHE A 34 3.15 -1.49 -7.62
N ALA A 35 3.31 -0.49 -8.50
CA ALA A 35 4.50 0.33 -8.51
C ALA A 35 4.74 1.06 -7.18
N HIS A 36 3.69 1.60 -6.56
CA HIS A 36 3.81 2.25 -5.26
C HIS A 36 4.20 1.31 -4.12
N SER A 37 3.78 0.04 -4.15
CA SER A 37 4.17 -0.96 -3.13
C SER A 37 5.68 -1.25 -3.10
N TRP A 38 6.39 -0.96 -4.20
CA TRP A 38 7.83 -1.20 -4.37
C TRP A 38 8.69 0.04 -4.17
N VAL A 39 8.10 1.20 -3.84
CA VAL A 39 8.86 2.43 -3.62
C VAL A 39 9.58 2.35 -2.28
N LEU A 40 10.90 2.56 -2.30
CA LEU A 40 11.70 2.68 -1.10
C LEU A 40 11.64 4.12 -0.55
N PRO A 41 11.60 4.31 0.78
CA PRO A 41 11.80 5.63 1.38
C PRO A 41 13.09 6.25 0.87
N ALA A 42 13.03 7.52 0.46
CA ALA A 42 14.19 8.21 -0.07
C ALA A 42 15.11 8.64 1.08
N ASP A 43 15.92 7.74 1.64
CA ASP A 43 16.82 8.12 2.74
C ASP A 43 18.12 8.79 2.24
N SER A 44 18.56 8.49 1.02
CA SER A 44 19.87 8.88 0.49
C SER A 44 19.87 9.80 -0.74
N CYS A 45 18.70 10.15 -1.30
CA CYS A 45 18.65 11.13 -2.39
C CYS A 45 19.16 12.48 -1.86
N ARG A 46 20.11 13.12 -2.55
CA ARG A 46 20.59 14.48 -2.24
C ARG A 46 19.50 15.51 -2.54
N ASP A 47 18.46 15.51 -1.72
CA ASP A 47 17.32 16.38 -1.88
C ASP A 47 17.51 17.61 -0.99
N ALA A 48 17.74 18.76 -1.63
CA ALA A 48 17.90 20.05 -0.96
C ALA A 48 16.62 20.48 -0.23
N SER A 49 15.46 19.95 -0.63
CA SER A 49 14.16 20.31 -0.05
C SER A 49 13.85 19.59 1.27
N GLN A 50 14.61 18.55 1.63
CA GLN A 50 14.32 17.60 2.72
C GLN A 50 12.91 16.98 2.68
N CYS A 51 12.16 17.23 1.60
CA CYS A 51 10.75 16.89 1.50
C CYS A 51 10.61 15.57 0.77
N ARG A 52 10.47 14.50 1.56
CA ARG A 52 10.50 13.13 1.04
C ARG A 52 9.24 12.37 1.41
N MET A 53 9.00 11.29 0.67
CA MET A 53 7.93 10.35 1.00
C MET A 53 8.46 9.30 1.97
N LYS A 54 7.59 8.91 2.90
CA LYS A 54 7.76 7.77 3.80
C LYS A 54 6.64 6.77 3.59
N LEU A 55 6.92 5.51 3.89
CA LEU A 55 5.93 4.45 3.93
C LEU A 55 5.24 4.46 5.30
N GLU A 56 3.91 4.56 5.31
CA GLU A 56 3.12 4.57 6.55
C GLU A 56 1.88 3.67 6.46
N SER A 57 1.56 2.99 7.56
CA SER A 57 0.25 2.33 7.69
C SER A 57 -0.82 3.39 7.93
N VAL A 58 -1.87 3.39 7.12
CA VAL A 58 -2.96 4.36 7.22
C VAL A 58 -4.17 3.71 7.85
N LYS A 59 -4.72 4.37 8.87
CA LYS A 59 -5.99 3.99 9.47
C LYS A 59 -7.15 4.45 8.58
N LEU A 60 -8.15 3.61 8.40
CA LEU A 60 -9.40 4.02 7.78
C LEU A 60 -10.19 4.90 8.75
N GLU A 61 -10.41 6.18 8.39
CA GLU A 61 -11.12 7.15 9.24
C GLU A 61 -12.61 6.83 9.42
N LYS A 62 -13.21 6.16 8.44
CA LYS A 62 -14.62 5.78 8.50
C LYS A 62 -14.80 4.68 9.55
N GLN A 63 -15.66 4.90 10.53
CA GLN A 63 -16.09 3.85 11.45
C GLN A 63 -16.72 2.71 10.66
N VAL A 64 -16.07 1.54 10.70
CA VAL A 64 -16.60 0.34 10.05
C VAL A 64 -17.24 -0.51 11.14
N ILE A 65 -18.56 -0.64 11.07
CA ILE A 65 -19.31 -1.55 11.93
C ILE A 65 -19.31 -2.91 11.23
N LEU A 66 -18.68 -3.90 11.85
CA LEU A 66 -18.69 -5.30 11.39
C LEU A 66 -19.43 -6.13 12.42
N ASN A 67 -20.49 -6.82 12.00
CA ASN A 67 -21.34 -7.64 12.88
C ASN A 67 -21.83 -6.89 14.13
N GLY A 68 -22.18 -5.60 13.98
CA GLY A 68 -22.65 -4.76 15.09
C GLY A 68 -21.56 -4.21 16.01
N GLN A 69 -20.27 -4.47 15.73
CA GLN A 69 -19.16 -4.01 16.56
C GLN A 69 -18.22 -3.08 15.77
N GLU A 70 -17.78 -1.99 16.40
CA GLU A 70 -16.80 -1.09 15.81
C GLU A 70 -15.48 -1.83 15.55
N SER A 71 -14.99 -1.69 14.33
CA SER A 71 -13.74 -2.32 13.90
C SER A 71 -12.73 -1.27 13.48
N LYS A 72 -11.48 -1.46 13.93
CA LYS A 72 -10.35 -0.62 13.51
C LYS A 72 -9.73 -1.25 12.27
N CYS A 73 -9.62 -0.47 11.19
CA CYS A 73 -9.03 -0.94 9.94
C CYS A 73 -7.75 -0.18 9.62
N TYR A 74 -6.74 -0.91 9.18
CA TYR A 74 -5.44 -0.39 8.79
C TYR A 74 -5.07 -0.91 7.40
N SER A 75 -4.27 -0.16 6.65
CA SER A 75 -3.85 -0.59 5.32
C SER A 75 -3.01 -1.87 5.42
N ILE A 76 -3.26 -2.82 4.52
CA ILE A 76 -2.54 -4.10 4.46
C ILE A 76 -1.07 -3.85 4.12
N GLU A 77 -0.85 -2.98 3.15
CA GLU A 77 0.46 -2.47 2.78
C GLU A 77 0.63 -1.03 3.26
N PRO A 78 1.85 -0.62 3.63
CA PRO A 78 2.12 0.78 3.89
C PRO A 78 1.94 1.58 2.61
N VAL A 79 1.38 2.77 2.74
CA VAL A 79 1.16 3.70 1.63
C VAL A 79 2.17 4.84 1.71
N LEU A 80 2.53 5.39 0.57
CA LEU A 80 3.41 6.55 0.53
C LEU A 80 2.68 7.78 1.07
N ARG A 81 3.34 8.49 1.97
CA ARG A 81 2.89 9.76 2.54
C ARG A 81 4.06 10.73 2.59
N CYS A 82 3.82 12.01 2.30
CA CYS A 82 4.82 13.03 2.55
C CYS A 82 5.19 13.09 4.05
N LEU A 83 6.42 13.51 4.35
CA LEU A 83 6.80 13.87 5.71
C LEU A 83 5.90 14.99 6.28
N PRO A 84 5.71 15.07 7.60
CA PRO A 84 4.94 16.17 8.21
C PRO A 84 5.50 17.54 7.78
N GLY A 85 4.63 18.46 7.37
CA GLY A 85 5.01 19.77 6.85
C GLY A 85 5.26 19.82 5.33
N CYS A 86 5.26 18.66 4.65
CA CYS A 86 5.29 18.58 3.20
C CYS A 86 3.89 18.45 2.60
N VAL A 87 3.76 18.89 1.35
CA VAL A 87 2.55 18.70 0.55
C VAL A 87 2.89 18.06 -0.79
N PRO A 88 2.03 17.16 -1.30
CA PRO A 88 2.27 16.52 -2.58
C PRO A 88 2.10 17.49 -3.73
N MET A 89 3.03 17.47 -4.69
CA MET A 89 2.87 18.25 -5.93
C MET A 89 1.76 17.69 -6.83
N ARG A 90 1.63 16.36 -6.83
CA ARG A 90 0.61 15.62 -7.57
C ARG A 90 0.20 14.42 -6.75
N THR A 91 -1.08 14.07 -6.83
CA THR A 91 -1.58 12.85 -6.24
C THR A 91 -2.21 11.97 -7.32
N THR A 92 -2.18 10.67 -7.10
CA THR A 92 -2.81 9.68 -7.97
C THR A 92 -3.76 8.82 -7.14
N PRO A 93 -5.00 8.59 -7.61
CA PRO A 93 -5.92 7.69 -6.93
C PRO A 93 -5.42 6.25 -7.04
N VAL A 94 -5.30 5.57 -5.90
CA VAL A 94 -4.99 4.14 -5.84
C VAL A 94 -6.00 3.41 -4.98
N THR A 95 -6.25 2.15 -5.31
CA THR A 95 -7.06 1.28 -4.46
C THR A 95 -6.16 0.66 -3.41
N VAL A 96 -6.48 0.89 -2.13
CA VAL A 96 -5.76 0.37 -0.97
C VAL A 96 -6.63 -0.63 -0.23
N GLY A 97 -6.08 -1.82 0.02
CA GLY A 97 -6.69 -2.83 0.87
C GLY A 97 -6.45 -2.53 2.34
N TYR A 98 -7.46 -2.81 3.17
CA TYR A 98 -7.46 -2.62 4.60
C TYR A 98 -7.84 -3.92 5.30
N HIS A 99 -7.09 -4.28 6.35
CA HIS A 99 -7.46 -5.33 7.28
C HIS A 99 -8.16 -4.71 8.48
N CYS A 100 -9.39 -5.16 8.76
CA CYS A 100 -10.19 -4.68 9.87
C CYS A 100 -10.19 -5.70 11.02
N MET A 101 -9.88 -5.24 12.24
CA MET A 101 -9.93 -6.06 13.45
C MET A 101 -11.16 -5.68 14.28
N SER A 102 -12.02 -6.67 14.56
CA SER A 102 -13.15 -6.55 15.48
C SER A 102 -12.78 -7.19 16.82
N THR A 103 -13.25 -6.62 17.93
CA THR A 103 -12.97 -7.09 19.30
C THR A 103 -13.59 -8.45 19.64
N GLY A 104 -14.47 -9.01 18.79
CA GLY A 104 -15.18 -10.26 19.07
C GLY A 104 -14.95 -11.44 18.12
N ASN A 105 -14.24 -11.26 17.00
CA ASN A 105 -14.13 -12.34 15.99
C ASN A 105 -12.79 -12.28 15.23
N ARG A 106 -12.11 -13.43 15.06
CA ARG A 106 -10.85 -13.58 14.27
C ARG A 106 -11.08 -13.55 12.75
N PHE A 107 -12.07 -12.78 12.28
CA PHE A 107 -12.30 -12.61 10.85
C PHE A 107 -11.68 -11.29 10.40
N TYR A 108 -10.62 -11.38 9.60
CA TYR A 108 -10.09 -10.24 8.88
C TYR A 108 -11.01 -9.95 7.70
N ILE A 109 -11.72 -8.83 7.75
CA ILE A 109 -12.49 -8.37 6.60
C ILE A 109 -11.58 -7.46 5.78
N LEU A 110 -11.36 -7.84 4.52
CA LEU A 110 -10.68 -7.03 3.53
C LEU A 110 -11.64 -5.95 3.03
N LYS A 111 -11.32 -4.69 3.31
CA LYS A 111 -12.00 -3.53 2.73
C LYS A 111 -11.07 -2.86 1.72
N PHE A 112 -11.59 -2.46 0.58
CA PHE A 112 -10.83 -1.69 -0.40
C PHE A 112 -11.37 -0.27 -0.44
N LYS A 113 -10.49 0.72 -0.37
CA LYS A 113 -10.86 2.13 -0.52
C LYS A 113 -9.88 2.82 -1.46
N MET A 114 -10.43 3.64 -2.34
CA MET A 114 -9.63 4.52 -3.18
C MET A 114 -9.13 5.71 -2.35
N ILE A 115 -7.83 5.95 -2.35
CA ILE A 115 -7.20 7.12 -1.72
C ILE A 115 -6.24 7.79 -2.70
N ASN A 116 -6.05 9.09 -2.54
CA ASN A 116 -5.03 9.83 -3.27
C ASN A 116 -3.68 9.68 -2.55
N ILE A 117 -2.70 9.14 -3.27
CA ILE A 117 -1.30 9.03 -2.83
C ILE A 117 -0.45 10.01 -3.63
N GLY A 118 0.41 10.74 -2.94
CA GLY A 118 1.40 11.67 -3.45
C GLY A 118 2.19 12.25 -2.30
#